data_AF-A0A9R0YGW6-F1
#
_entry.id   AF-A0A9R0YGW6-F1
#
_cell.length_a   1.000
_cell.length_b   1.000
_cell.length_c   1.000
_cell.angle_alpha   90.00
_cell.angle_beta   90.00
_cell.angle_gamma   90.00
#
_symmetry.space_group_name_H-M   'P 1'
#
loop_
_entity.id
_entity.type
_entity.pdbx_description
1 polymer ?
#
loop_
_entity_poly.entity_id
_entity_poly.type
_entity_poly.pdbx_seq_one_letter_code
_entity_poly.pdbx_strand_id
1 'polypeptide(L)'
;MAQSPASSAVAAPAPCEGERKAPAINGELWHACAGPLVSLPPVGSLVVYFPQGHSEQVAASMQKDVEAHVPSYPNLPSKLICLLHSVTLQADPDTDEVYAQMTLQPVNTVSI
;
A
#
# COMPACT_ATOMS: atom_id res chain seq x y z
N MET A 1 61.98 12.66 -30.87
CA MET A 1 60.51 12.67 -31.06
C MET A 1 60.14 11.33 -31.67
N ALA A 2 59.58 10.40 -30.89
CA ALA A 2 58.99 9.17 -31.38
C ALA A 2 57.69 8.97 -30.61
N GLN A 3 56.59 8.82 -31.34
CA GLN A 3 55.20 8.81 -30.86
C GLN A 3 54.84 7.46 -30.22
N SER A 4 54.13 7.51 -29.10
CA SER A 4 53.41 6.38 -28.51
C SER A 4 52.07 6.16 -29.23
N PRO A 5 51.58 4.93 -29.40
CA PRO A 5 50.24 4.70 -29.94
C PRO A 5 49.18 4.90 -28.84
N ALA A 6 48.13 5.67 -29.16
CA ALA A 6 46.94 5.75 -28.33
C ALA A 6 46.07 4.51 -28.60
N SER A 7 45.92 3.65 -27.57
CA SER A 7 44.99 2.52 -27.62
C SER A 7 43.59 3.01 -27.26
N SER A 8 42.69 2.97 -28.24
CA SER A 8 41.28 3.31 -28.08
C SER A 8 40.58 2.22 -27.23
N ALA A 9 40.15 2.57 -26.03
CA ALA A 9 39.35 1.68 -25.20
C ALA A 9 37.87 1.93 -25.50
N VAL A 10 37.25 0.97 -26.20
CA VAL A 10 35.79 0.91 -26.41
C VAL A 10 35.14 0.66 -25.05
N ALA A 11 34.36 1.64 -24.58
CA ALA A 11 33.56 1.51 -23.36
C ALA A 11 32.42 0.51 -23.60
N ALA A 12 32.40 -0.57 -22.82
CA ALA A 12 31.29 -1.52 -22.79
C ALA A 12 30.05 -0.84 -22.17
N PRO A 13 28.84 -1.13 -22.66
CA PRO A 13 27.62 -0.60 -22.06
C PRO A 13 27.41 -1.19 -20.66
N ALA A 14 27.09 -0.32 -19.70
CA ALA A 14 26.67 -0.72 -18.36
C ALA A 14 25.39 -1.58 -18.46
N PRO A 15 25.22 -2.61 -17.60
CA PRO A 15 23.99 -3.38 -17.59
C PRO A 15 22.84 -2.47 -17.15
N CYS A 16 21.73 -2.50 -17.89
CA CYS A 16 20.45 -1.94 -17.45
C CYS A 16 20.14 -2.46 -16.05
N GLU A 17 19.98 -1.54 -15.10
CA GLU A 17 19.51 -1.84 -13.76
C GLU A 17 18.10 -2.42 -13.88
N GLY A 18 18.02 -3.74 -13.73
CA GLY A 18 16.74 -4.42 -13.59
C GLY A 18 16.00 -3.87 -12.39
N GLU A 19 14.69 -3.69 -12.57
CA GLU A 19 13.72 -3.30 -11.54
C GLU A 19 14.05 -3.99 -10.22
N ARG A 20 14.71 -3.28 -9.30
CA ARG A 20 15.08 -3.84 -8.00
C ARG A 20 13.78 -3.95 -7.22
N LYS A 21 13.24 -5.17 -7.15
CA LYS A 21 12.11 -5.49 -6.27
C LYS A 21 12.47 -5.00 -4.87
N ALA A 22 11.72 -4.02 -4.36
CA ALA A 22 11.98 -3.46 -3.04
C ALA A 22 12.07 -4.60 -2.01
N PRO A 23 13.00 -4.54 -1.04
CA PRO A 23 13.10 -5.56 -0.01
C PRO A 23 11.75 -5.75 0.68
N ALA A 24 11.36 -7.01 0.91
CA ALA A 24 10.14 -7.29 1.67
C ALA A 24 10.30 -6.75 3.10
N ILE A 25 9.30 -6.01 3.59
CA ILE A 25 9.29 -5.47 4.96
C ILE A 25 9.22 -6.61 5.99
N ASN A 26 9.93 -6.45 7.11
CA ASN A 26 9.86 -7.41 8.20
C ASN A 26 8.50 -7.27 8.92
N GLY A 27 7.72 -8.36 8.95
CA GLY A 27 6.36 -8.34 9.51
C GLY A 27 6.29 -8.13 11.03
N GLU A 28 7.26 -8.60 11.79
CA GLU A 28 7.31 -8.40 13.25
C GLU A 28 7.61 -6.93 13.57
N LEU A 29 8.59 -6.34 12.87
CA LEU A 29 8.91 -4.92 13.00
C LEU A 29 7.72 -4.04 12.59
N TRP A 30 7.06 -4.37 11.49
CA TRP A 30 5.87 -3.64 11.04
C TRP A 30 4.78 -3.61 12.12
N HIS A 31 4.49 -4.76 12.76
CA HIS A 31 3.50 -4.82 13.85
C HIS A 31 3.97 -4.07 15.11
N ALA A 32 5.27 -4.11 15.43
CA ALA A 32 5.83 -3.34 16.53
C ALA A 32 5.66 -1.83 16.32
N CYS A 33 5.81 -1.35 15.09
CA CYS A 33 5.58 0.05 14.71
C CYS A 33 4.09 0.42 14.65
N ALA A 34 3.23 -0.46 14.12
CA ALA A 34 1.80 -0.20 13.97
C ALA A 34 1.07 -0.12 15.32
N GLY A 35 1.60 -0.81 16.33
CA GLY A 35 1.13 -0.75 17.70
C GLY A 35 0.28 -1.95 18.13
N PRO A 36 0.11 -2.17 19.45
CA PRO A 36 -0.43 -3.42 20.01
C PRO A 36 -1.93 -3.64 19.73
N LEU A 37 -2.65 -2.60 19.29
CA LEU A 37 -4.07 -2.68 18.96
C LEU A 37 -4.31 -3.03 17.48
N VAL A 38 -3.26 -3.10 16.67
CA VAL A 38 -3.38 -3.41 15.25
C VAL A 38 -3.40 -4.92 15.04
N SER A 39 -4.41 -5.38 14.31
CA SER A 39 -4.50 -6.74 13.81
C SER A 39 -4.96 -6.72 12.35
N LEU A 40 -4.33 -7.55 11.52
CA LEU A 40 -4.68 -7.65 10.11
C LEU A 40 -5.45 -8.96 9.86
N PRO A 41 -6.54 -8.91 9.07
CA PRO A 41 -7.28 -10.11 8.70
C PRO A 41 -6.42 -11.07 7.86
N PRO A 42 -6.61 -12.39 7.99
CA PRO A 42 -5.87 -13.37 7.19
C PRO A 42 -6.32 -13.33 5.73
N VAL A 43 -5.36 -13.42 4.80
CA VAL A 43 -5.63 -13.53 3.36
C VAL A 43 -6.54 -14.73 3.08
N GLY A 44 -7.52 -14.54 2.19
CA GLY A 44 -8.56 -15.53 1.88
C GLY A 44 -9.77 -15.51 2.81
N SER A 45 -9.79 -14.67 3.85
CA SER A 45 -10.96 -14.51 4.71
C SER A 45 -12.04 -13.61 4.11
N LEU A 46 -13.28 -13.80 4.58
CA LEU A 46 -14.36 -12.84 4.38
C LEU A 46 -14.26 -11.74 5.44
N VAL A 47 -14.29 -10.49 4.98
CA VAL A 47 -14.25 -9.29 5.81
C VAL A 47 -15.44 -8.40 5.49
N VAL A 48 -15.80 -7.53 6.43
CA VAL A 48 -16.79 -6.47 6.19
C VAL A 48 -16.03 -5.16 5.99
N TYR A 49 -16.12 -4.59 4.78
CA TYR A 49 -15.62 -3.26 4.48
C TYR A 49 -16.68 -2.21 4.78
N PHE A 50 -16.32 -1.19 5.55
CA PHE A 50 -17.17 -0.06 5.90
C PHE A 50 -16.66 1.19 5.16
N PRO A 51 -17.29 1.61 4.05
CA PRO A 51 -16.85 2.78 3.31
C PRO A 51 -16.77 4.06 4.16
N GLN A 52 -17.69 4.21 5.12
CA GLN A 52 -17.69 5.35 6.04
C GLN A 52 -16.40 5.41 6.89
N GLY A 53 -15.99 4.28 7.50
CA GLY A 53 -14.77 4.23 8.30
C GLY A 53 -13.51 4.52 7.47
N HIS A 54 -13.50 4.15 6.19
CA HIS A 54 -12.44 4.54 5.27
C HIS A 54 -12.42 6.05 5.01
N SER A 55 -13.58 6.69 4.79
CA SER A 55 -13.67 8.15 4.65
C SER A 55 -13.19 8.88 5.91
N GLU A 56 -13.53 8.38 7.09
CA GLU A 56 -13.07 8.92 8.38
C GLU A 56 -11.54 8.83 8.51
N GLN A 57 -10.93 7.69 8.14
CA GLN A 57 -9.48 7.52 8.13
C GLN A 57 -8.79 8.49 7.15
N VAL A 58 -9.33 8.65 5.94
CA VAL A 58 -8.80 9.61 4.95
C VAL A 58 -8.91 11.04 5.46
N ALA A 59 -10.03 11.42 6.07
CA ALA A 59 -10.22 12.77 6.63
C ALA A 59 -9.20 13.06 7.74
N ALA A 60 -8.97 12.11 8.65
CA ALA A 60 -7.99 12.22 9.72
C ALA A 60 -6.55 12.39 9.19
N SER A 61 -6.17 11.61 8.17
CA SER A 61 -4.84 11.71 7.53
C SER A 61 -4.59 13.07 6.87
N MET A 62 -5.63 13.68 6.29
CA MET A 62 -5.53 14.97 5.59
C MET A 62 -5.59 16.18 6.53
N GLN A 63 -5.66 15.98 7.85
CA GLN A 63 -5.81 17.04 8.88
C GLN A 63 -6.94 18.04 8.54
N LYS A 64 -8.00 17.55 7.87
CA LYS A 64 -9.21 18.34 7.65
C LYS A 64 -10.08 18.19 8.90
N ASP A 65 -10.62 19.30 9.40
CA ASP A 65 -11.54 19.29 10.55
C ASP A 65 -12.63 18.22 10.38
N VAL A 66 -13.01 17.59 11.49
CA VAL A 66 -14.06 16.55 11.59
C VAL A 66 -15.43 17.05 11.10
N GLU A 67 -15.58 18.36 10.92
CA GLU A 67 -16.73 19.03 10.29
C GLU A 67 -16.75 18.92 8.76
N ALA A 68 -15.71 18.34 8.13
CA ALA A 68 -15.70 18.01 6.72
C ALA A 68 -16.76 16.95 6.44
N HIS A 69 -17.97 17.42 6.14
CA HIS A 69 -19.16 16.62 5.85
C HIS A 69 -18.78 15.46 4.92
N VAL A 70 -18.82 14.23 5.46
CA VAL A 70 -18.58 13.02 4.66
C VAL A 70 -19.58 13.03 3.50
N PRO A 71 -19.12 12.99 2.24
CA PRO A 71 -20.02 13.01 1.10
C PRO A 71 -21.05 11.88 1.21
N SER A 72 -22.33 12.20 0.94
CA SER A 72 -23.37 11.18 0.91
C SER A 72 -23.26 10.38 -0.39
N TYR A 73 -23.16 9.07 -0.26
CA TYR A 73 -23.11 8.14 -1.38
C TYR A 73 -24.39 7.27 -1.38
N PRO A 74 -25.52 7.77 -1.91
CA PRO A 74 -26.83 7.12 -1.77
C PRO A 74 -26.89 5.71 -2.39
N ASN A 75 -26.05 5.44 -3.39
CA ASN A 75 -25.98 4.14 -4.07
C ASN A 75 -24.90 3.21 -3.50
N LEU A 76 -24.18 3.64 -2.46
CA LEU A 76 -23.13 2.85 -1.83
C LEU A 76 -23.67 2.21 -0.55
N PRO A 77 -23.72 0.87 -0.46
CA PRO A 77 -24.07 0.20 0.78
C PRO A 77 -23.12 0.61 1.91
N SER A 78 -23.65 0.80 3.12
CA SER A 78 -22.84 1.15 4.31
C SER A 78 -21.89 0.04 4.75
N LYS A 79 -22.05 -1.17 4.21
CA LYS A 79 -21.24 -2.36 4.47
C LYS A 79 -21.15 -3.20 3.20
N LEU A 80 -19.95 -3.68 2.89
CA LEU A 80 -19.71 -4.63 1.82
C LEU A 80 -19.05 -5.88 2.39
N ILE A 81 -19.57 -7.06 2.06
CA ILE A 81 -18.87 -8.31 2.35
C ILE A 81 -17.84 -8.51 1.23
N CYS A 82 -16.59 -8.70 1.60
CA CYS A 82 -15.49 -8.82 0.65
C CYS A 82 -14.63 -10.06 0.93
N LEU A 83 -14.11 -10.68 -0.12
CA LEU A 83 -12.99 -11.62 -0.03
C LEU A 83 -11.67 -10.83 -0.06
N LEU A 84 -10.84 -11.04 0.96
CA LEU A 84 -9.51 -10.44 1.05
C LEU A 84 -8.50 -11.23 0.20
N HIS A 85 -8.07 -10.64 -0.92
CA HIS A 85 -7.16 -11.29 -1.87
C HIS A 85 -5.69 -11.19 -1.48
N SER A 86 -5.28 -10.05 -0.92
CA SER A 86 -3.89 -9.81 -0.56
C SER A 86 -3.80 -8.77 0.54
N VAL A 87 -2.72 -8.88 1.33
CA VAL A 87 -2.27 -7.89 2.29
C VAL A 87 -0.79 -7.67 2.03
N THR A 88 -0.39 -6.42 1.75
CA THR A 88 1.01 -6.04 1.58
C THR A 88 1.36 -5.01 2.64
N LEU A 89 2.35 -5.32 3.47
CA LEU A 89 2.87 -4.42 4.50
C LEU A 89 3.84 -3.44 3.85
N GLN A 90 3.70 -2.16 4.16
CA GLN A 90 4.53 -1.08 3.62
C GLN A 90 4.83 -0.04 4.70
N ALA A 91 5.84 0.77 4.43
CA ALA A 91 6.16 1.97 5.19
C ALA A 91 6.44 3.10 4.20
N ASP A 92 6.00 4.31 4.55
CA ASP A 92 6.33 5.51 3.79
C ASP A 92 7.84 5.82 3.95
N PRO A 93 8.58 6.01 2.85
CA PRO A 93 10.04 6.18 2.91
C PRO A 93 10.47 7.54 3.47
N ASP A 94 9.58 8.52 3.51
CA ASP A 94 9.87 9.88 3.98
C ASP A 94 9.38 10.12 5.41
N THR A 95 8.28 9.47 5.82
CA THR A 95 7.66 9.68 7.14
C THR A 95 7.80 8.51 8.12
N ASP A 96 8.31 7.36 7.67
CA ASP A 96 8.34 6.10 8.42
C ASP A 96 6.94 5.59 8.86
N GLU A 97 5.86 6.17 8.32
CA GLU A 97 4.49 5.74 8.65
C GLU A 97 4.22 4.35 8.06
N VAL A 98 3.85 3.40 8.92
CA VAL A 98 3.52 2.04 8.49
C VAL A 98 2.06 1.93 8.04
N TYR A 99 1.83 1.29 6.89
CA TYR A 99 0.48 1.04 6.38
C TYR A 99 0.37 -0.33 5.72
N ALA A 100 -0.87 -0.85 5.64
CA ALA A 100 -1.19 -2.12 5.00
C ALA A 100 -2.07 -1.86 3.78
N GLN A 101 -1.61 -2.30 2.61
CA GLN A 101 -2.41 -2.29 1.40
C GLN A 101 -3.19 -3.59 1.31
N MET A 102 -4.51 -3.49 1.23
CA MET A 102 -5.41 -4.63 1.12
C MET A 102 -6.15 -4.60 -0.22
N THR A 103 -6.21 -5.74 -0.91
CA THR A 103 -7.07 -5.90 -2.09
C THR A 103 -8.34 -6.64 -1.70
N LEU A 104 -9.48 -5.96 -1.80
CA LEU A 104 -10.79 -6.49 -1.45
C LEU A 104 -11.62 -6.70 -2.71
N GLN A 105 -12.23 -7.87 -2.84
CA GLN A 105 -13.23 -8.14 -3.88
C GLN A 105 -14.60 -8.26 -3.20
N PRO A 106 -15.57 -7.38 -3.52
CA PRO A 106 -16.95 -7.57 -3.07
C PRO A 106 -17.45 -8.93 -3.51
N VAL A 107 -18.02 -9.70 -2.59
CA VAL A 107 -18.77 -10.90 -2.93
C VAL A 107 -20.22 -10.49 -3.12
N ASN A 108 -20.86 -10.96 -4.20
CA ASN A 108 -22.25 -10.63 -4.48
C ASN A 108 -23.15 -11.10 -3.33
N THR A 109 -23.52 -10.19 -2.46
CA THR A 109 -24.74 -10.31 -1.68
C THR A 109 -25.84 -9.83 -2.61
N VAL A 110 -26.76 -10.71 -3.00
CA VAL A 110 -27.96 -10.35 -3.76
C VAL A 110 -28.59 -9.14 -3.06
N SER A 111 -28.59 -7.96 -3.70
CA SER A 111 -29.42 -6.85 -3.26
C SER A 111 -30.87 -7.28 -3.50
N ILE A 112 -31.60 -7.50 -2.41
CA ILE A 112 -33.06 -7.65 -2.42
C ILE A 112 -33.68 -6.25 -2.45
#